data_AF-A0AAE1WL79-F1
#
_entry.id   AF-A0AAE1WL79-F1
#
_cell.length_a   1.000
_cell.length_b   1.000
_cell.length_c   1.000
_cell.angle_alpha   90.00
_cell.angle_beta   90.00
_cell.angle_gamma   90.00
#
_symmetry.space_group_name_H-M   'P 1'
#
loop_
_entity.id
_entity.type
_entity.pdbx_description
1 polymer ?
#
loop_
_entity_poly.entity_id
_entity_poly.type
_entity_poly.pdbx_seq_one_letter_code
_entity_poly.pdbx_strand_id
1 'polypeptide(L)'
;MDFLLGWYLEPIVTGHYPDSMIKYVPAENLAPFTHKEAARLQGTYDFLGLNYYTSIYAANDPDPTAEDGYYRDMHVKFDSFRDNVPIGPLLETVPYSINHLATDSKSSSYLRAHRILDCHIL
;
A
#
# COMPACT_ATOMS: atom_id res chain seq x y z
N MET A 1 -4.32 -1.30 -0.72
CA MET A 1 -3.15 -0.63 -0.12
C MET A 1 -1.85 -1.34 -0.47
N ASP A 2 -1.89 -2.67 -0.57
CA ASP A 2 -0.72 -3.52 -0.85
C ASP A 2 0.07 -3.09 -2.09
N PHE A 3 -0.57 -2.81 -3.22
CA PHE A 3 0.13 -2.40 -4.44
C PHE A 3 0.74 -0.98 -4.40
N LEU A 4 0.32 -0.13 -3.45
CA LEU A 4 0.82 1.25 -3.33
C LEU A 4 1.88 1.39 -2.23
N LEU A 5 1.50 1.09 -0.99
CA LEU A 5 2.39 1.19 0.17
C LEU A 5 3.04 -0.15 0.51
N GLY A 6 2.25 -1.23 0.48
CA GLY A 6 2.70 -2.57 0.90
C GLY A 6 3.82 -3.13 0.03
N TRP A 7 3.88 -2.78 -1.25
CA TRP A 7 4.91 -3.23 -2.18
C TRP A 7 6.31 -2.94 -1.64
N TYR A 8 6.50 -1.77 -1.03
CA TYR A 8 7.78 -1.38 -0.45
C TYR A 8 7.86 -1.68 1.04
N LEU A 9 6.74 -1.54 1.75
CA LEU A 9 6.72 -1.65 3.21
C LEU A 9 6.78 -3.11 3.69
N GLU A 10 6.07 -4.04 3.04
CA GLU A 10 6.05 -5.46 3.45
C GLU A 10 7.45 -6.07 3.37
N PRO A 11 8.25 -5.91 2.28
CA PRO A 11 9.58 -6.51 2.19
C PRO A 11 10.54 -6.04 3.28
N ILE A 12 10.49 -4.76 3.68
CA ILE A 12 11.37 -4.26 4.73
C ILE A 12 10.90 -4.64 6.14
N VAL A 13 9.64 -5.04 6.31
CA VAL A 13 9.10 -5.51 7.59
C VAL A 13 9.24 -7.03 7.75
N THR A 14 8.88 -7.79 6.72
CA THR A 14 8.73 -9.27 6.78
C THR A 14 9.67 -10.01 5.83
N GLY A 15 10.37 -9.32 4.95
CA GLY A 15 11.24 -9.94 3.94
C GLY A 15 10.51 -10.48 2.71
N HIS A 16 9.18 -10.27 2.60
CA HIS A 16 8.34 -10.81 1.53
C HIS A 16 7.47 -9.71 0.90
N TYR A 17 7.01 -9.93 -0.34
CA TYR A 17 5.97 -9.08 -0.92
C TYR A 17 4.60 -9.36 -0.28
N PRO A 18 3.63 -8.43 -0.38
CA PRO A 18 2.25 -8.68 0.04
C PRO A 18 1.64 -9.90 -0.67
N ASP A 19 0.83 -10.67 0.05
CA ASP A 19 0.15 -11.87 -0.48
C ASP A 19 -0.70 -11.56 -1.72
N SER A 20 -1.34 -10.39 -1.77
CA SER A 20 -2.13 -9.98 -2.93
C SER A 20 -1.26 -9.84 -4.18
N MET A 21 -0.05 -9.28 -4.05
CA MET A 21 0.85 -9.10 -5.19
C MET A 21 1.37 -10.45 -5.68
N ILE A 22 1.74 -11.34 -4.76
CA ILE A 22 2.15 -12.71 -5.09
C ILE A 22 1.02 -13.46 -5.83
N LYS A 23 -0.23 -13.20 -5.44
CA LYS A 23 -1.41 -13.85 -6.02
C LYS A 23 -1.78 -13.31 -7.42
N TYR A 24 -1.69 -12.01 -7.64
CA TYR A 24 -2.27 -11.37 -8.82
C TYR A 24 -1.25 -10.96 -9.90
N VAL A 25 0.01 -10.69 -9.51
CA VAL A 25 1.04 -10.31 -10.48
C VAL A 25 1.60 -11.57 -11.17
N PRO A 26 1.74 -11.59 -12.51
CA PRO A 26 2.39 -12.69 -13.19
C PRO A 26 3.80 -12.95 -12.63
N ALA A 27 4.13 -14.21 -12.40
CA ALA A 27 5.36 -14.59 -11.69
C ALA A 27 6.64 -14.11 -12.39
N GLU A 28 6.63 -14.01 -13.72
CA GLU A 28 7.70 -13.45 -14.53
C GLU A 28 7.95 -11.95 -14.28
N ASN A 29 6.94 -11.24 -13.76
CA ASN A 29 6.99 -9.80 -13.46
C ASN A 29 7.23 -9.51 -11.97
N LEU A 30 7.18 -10.53 -11.09
CA LEU A 30 7.44 -10.39 -9.66
C LEU A 30 8.53 -11.36 -9.20
N ALA A 31 9.78 -10.96 -9.40
CA ALA A 31 10.93 -11.77 -9.01
C ALA A 31 10.96 -11.99 -7.49
N PRO A 32 11.02 -13.25 -7.01
CA PRO A 32 11.07 -13.55 -5.58
C PRO A 32 12.42 -13.16 -4.98
N PHE A 33 12.43 -12.76 -3.72
CA PHE A 33 13.67 -12.56 -2.98
C PHE A 33 14.34 -13.89 -2.66
N THR A 34 15.67 -13.95 -2.82
CA THR A 34 16.46 -15.02 -2.21
C THR A 34 16.43 -14.87 -0.69
N HIS A 35 16.70 -15.96 0.03
CA HIS A 35 16.78 -15.92 1.50
C HIS A 35 17.78 -14.86 2.00
N LYS A 36 18.89 -14.64 1.27
CA LYS A 36 19.89 -13.64 1.63
C LYS A 36 19.38 -12.21 1.43
N GLU A 37 18.57 -11.97 0.41
CA GLU A 37 17.96 -10.66 0.15
C GLU A 37 16.84 -10.38 1.14
N ALA A 38 15.95 -11.34 1.39
CA ALA A 38 14.89 -11.22 2.38
C ALA A 38 15.45 -10.88 3.77
N ALA A 39 16.48 -11.61 4.22
CA ALA A 39 17.15 -11.34 5.49
C ALA A 39 17.90 -10.00 5.52
N ARG A 40 18.29 -9.46 4.35
CA ARG A 40 18.91 -8.15 4.23
C ARG A 40 17.90 -7.02 4.20
N LEU A 41 16.66 -7.24 3.79
CA LEU A 41 15.61 -6.24 3.74
C LEU A 41 14.88 -6.14 5.08
N GLN A 42 14.62 -7.29 5.70
CA GLN A 42 13.85 -7.35 6.93
C GLN A 42 14.50 -6.53 8.06
N GLY A 43 13.74 -5.60 8.64
CA GLY A 43 14.19 -4.75 9.73
C GLY A 43 15.15 -3.64 9.31
N THR A 44 15.28 -3.31 8.02
CA THR A 44 16.19 -2.26 7.54
C THR A 44 15.60 -0.85 7.60
N TYR A 45 15.03 -0.49 8.75
CA TYR A 45 14.51 0.84 8.99
C TYR A 45 14.61 1.21 10.47
N ASP A 46 14.96 2.46 10.74
CA ASP A 46 14.89 3.04 12.09
C ASP A 46 13.62 3.91 12.25
N PHE A 47 13.13 4.47 11.15
CA PHE A 47 11.92 5.28 11.08
C PHE A 47 11.24 5.11 9.71
N LEU A 48 9.95 5.43 9.64
CA LEU A 48 9.18 5.42 8.41
C LEU A 48 8.57 6.80 8.18
N GLY A 49 8.87 7.39 7.02
CA GLY A 49 8.21 8.61 6.56
C GLY A 49 7.07 8.27 5.61
N LEU A 50 5.92 8.92 5.78
CA LEU A 50 4.77 8.78 4.89
C LEU A 50 4.51 10.11 4.19
N ASN A 51 4.62 10.10 2.86
CA ASN A 51 4.25 11.24 2.02
C ASN A 51 2.78 11.10 1.64
N TYR A 52 1.91 11.91 2.26
CA TYR A 52 0.47 11.86 2.05
C TYR A 52 -0.02 13.17 1.45
N TYR A 53 -0.75 13.09 0.34
CA TYR A 53 -1.26 14.26 -0.38
C TYR A 53 -2.78 14.22 -0.56
N THR A 54 -3.35 13.06 -0.84
CA THR A 54 -4.78 12.94 -1.17
C THR A 54 -5.27 11.52 -0.93
N SER A 55 -6.54 11.25 -1.26
CA SER A 55 -7.11 9.92 -1.23
C SER A 55 -8.10 9.74 -2.37
N ILE A 56 -8.36 8.48 -2.69
CA ILE A 56 -9.24 8.07 -3.78
C ILE A 56 -10.12 6.92 -3.30
N TYR A 57 -11.34 6.82 -3.80
CA TYR A 57 -12.16 5.65 -3.56
C TYR A 57 -11.61 4.47 -4.34
N ALA A 58 -11.67 3.29 -3.73
CA ALA A 58 -11.27 2.03 -4.33
C ALA A 58 -12.45 1.06 -4.23
N ALA A 59 -12.76 0.39 -5.33
CA ALA A 59 -13.73 -0.68 -5.40
C ALA A 59 -13.11 -1.92 -6.06
N ASN A 60 -13.57 -3.11 -5.69
CA ASN A 60 -13.12 -4.35 -6.32
C ASN A 60 -13.46 -4.33 -7.83
N ASP A 61 -12.48 -4.66 -8.67
CA ASP A 61 -12.70 -4.90 -10.09
C ASP A 61 -12.85 -6.40 -10.37
N PRO A 62 -14.06 -6.89 -10.66
CA PRO A 62 -14.26 -8.31 -11.00
C PRO A 62 -13.73 -8.67 -12.40
N ASP A 63 -13.50 -7.67 -13.27
CA ASP A 63 -13.03 -7.87 -14.65
C ASP A 63 -12.01 -6.77 -15.02
N PRO A 64 -10.75 -6.91 -14.57
CA PRO A 64 -9.72 -5.90 -14.79
C PRO A 64 -9.18 -5.89 -16.24
N THR A 65 -9.77 -6.65 -17.17
CA THR A 65 -9.26 -6.82 -18.55
C THR A 65 -9.24 -5.54 -19.40
N ALA A 66 -9.94 -4.50 -18.94
CA ALA A 66 -9.90 -3.17 -19.57
C ALA A 66 -8.62 -2.39 -19.27
N GLU A 67 -7.88 -2.77 -18.22
CA GLU A 67 -6.62 -2.15 -17.81
C GLU A 67 -5.42 -3.01 -18.27
N ASP A 68 -4.23 -2.41 -18.30
CA ASP A 68 -2.98 -3.10 -18.64
C ASP A 68 -1.94 -3.02 -17.53
N GLY A 69 -1.08 -4.05 -17.48
CA GLY A 69 0.08 -4.12 -16.60
C GLY A 69 -0.28 -3.92 -15.12
N TYR A 70 0.43 -3.00 -14.47
CA TYR A 70 0.30 -2.73 -13.03
C TYR A 70 -1.14 -2.49 -12.58
N TYR A 71 -1.93 -1.67 -13.30
CA TYR A 71 -3.29 -1.34 -12.88
C TYR A 71 -4.25 -2.53 -13.01
N ARG A 72 -4.07 -3.36 -14.04
CA ARG A 72 -4.81 -4.62 -14.18
C ARG A 72 -4.55 -5.55 -13.00
N ASP A 73 -3.29 -5.71 -12.65
CA ASP A 73 -2.86 -6.67 -11.62
C ASP A 73 -3.33 -6.24 -10.19
N MET A 74 -3.75 -4.98 -10.01
CA MET A 74 -4.35 -4.51 -8.75
C MET A 74 -5.76 -5.04 -8.48
N HIS A 75 -6.51 -5.41 -9.52
CA HIS A 75 -7.93 -5.83 -9.41
C HIS A 75 -8.83 -4.79 -8.68
N VAL A 76 -8.55 -3.51 -8.90
CA VAL A 76 -9.24 -2.40 -8.22
C VAL A 76 -9.58 -1.30 -9.22
N LYS A 77 -10.81 -0.76 -9.11
CA LYS A 77 -11.22 0.48 -9.77
C LYS A 77 -11.04 1.66 -8.82
N PHE A 78 -10.48 2.73 -9.34
CA PHE A 78 -10.30 3.98 -8.62
C PHE A 78 -11.30 5.03 -9.08
N ASP A 79 -11.91 5.74 -8.12
CA ASP A 79 -12.82 6.84 -8.41
C ASP A 79 -12.58 8.00 -7.43
N SER A 80 -12.59 9.22 -7.94
CA SER A 80 -12.52 10.43 -7.12
C SER A 80 -13.90 10.86 -6.61
N PHE A 81 -14.97 10.25 -7.13
CA PHE A 81 -16.35 10.55 -6.80
C PHE A 81 -17.06 9.34 -6.20
N ARG A 82 -18.05 9.62 -5.36
CA ARG A 82 -19.01 8.65 -4.87
C ARG A 82 -20.38 9.30 -4.94
N ASP A 83 -21.31 8.69 -5.67
CA ASP A 83 -22.66 9.24 -5.89
C ASP A 83 -22.62 10.68 -6.48
N ASN A 84 -21.68 10.93 -7.40
CA ASN A 84 -21.36 12.25 -7.98
C ASN A 84 -20.82 13.30 -6.98
N VAL A 85 -20.52 12.91 -5.75
CA VAL A 85 -19.89 13.77 -4.75
C VAL A 85 -18.39 13.50 -4.74
N PRO A 86 -17.52 14.51 -4.95
CA PRO A 86 -16.07 14.30 -4.89
C PRO A 86 -15.64 13.95 -3.46
N ILE A 87 -14.60 13.12 -3.32
CA ILE A 87 -14.01 12.73 -2.03
C ILE A 87 -13.50 13.94 -1.22
N GLY A 88 -13.11 15.00 -1.93
CA GLY A 88 -12.64 16.26 -1.40
C GLY A 88 -12.28 17.20 -2.54
N PRO A 89 -11.80 18.42 -2.22
CA PRO A 89 -11.27 19.33 -3.23
C PRO A 89 -10.10 18.69 -3.98
N LEU A 90 -10.04 18.89 -5.30
CA LEU A 90 -9.03 18.27 -6.15
C LEU A 90 -7.62 18.74 -5.73
N LEU A 91 -6.70 17.79 -5.53
CA LEU A 91 -5.32 18.04 -5.08
C LEU A 91 -5.18 18.59 -3.65
N GLU A 92 -6.24 18.57 -2.84
CA GLU A 92 -6.14 18.92 -1.42
C GLU A 92 -6.04 17.67 -0.53
N THR A 93 -5.39 17.88 0.62
CA THR A 93 -5.26 16.87 1.67
C THR A 93 -6.64 16.56 2.23
N VAL A 94 -7.02 15.28 2.21
CA VAL A 94 -8.28 14.81 2.81
C VAL A 94 -7.97 14.43 4.27
N PRO A 95 -8.30 15.28 5.28
CA PRO A 95 -7.70 15.15 6.61
C PRO A 95 -8.17 13.92 7.40
N TYR A 96 -9.34 13.37 7.07
CA TYR A 96 -9.83 12.15 7.72
C TYR A 96 -9.07 10.91 7.27
N SER A 97 -8.66 10.84 6.00
CA SER A 97 -7.98 9.67 5.45
C SER A 97 -6.51 9.55 5.87
N ILE A 98 -5.82 10.65 6.18
CA ILE A 98 -4.45 10.56 6.73
C ILE A 98 -4.45 9.91 8.13
N ASN A 99 -5.47 10.21 8.94
CA ASN A 99 -5.63 9.56 10.26
C ASN A 99 -5.95 8.08 10.12
N HIS A 100 -6.76 7.71 9.12
CA HIS A 100 -7.05 6.31 8.83
C HIS A 100 -5.79 5.58 8.35
N LEU A 101 -5.04 6.16 7.42
CA LEU A 101 -3.77 5.62 6.93
C LEU A 101 -2.78 5.40 8.09
N ALA A 102 -2.61 6.40 8.95
CA ALA A 102 -1.72 6.29 10.11
C ALA A 102 -2.18 5.19 11.10
N THR A 103 -3.49 4.99 11.24
CA THR A 103 -4.05 3.94 12.09
C THR A 103 -3.87 2.56 11.47
N ASP A 104 -4.10 2.42 10.16
CA ASP A 104 -3.95 1.17 9.41
C ASP A 104 -2.48 0.74 9.36
N SER A 105 -1.55 1.67 9.14
CA SER A 105 -0.11 1.38 9.23
C SER A 105 0.27 0.84 10.62
N LYS A 106 -0.31 1.40 11.70
CA LYS A 106 -0.04 0.96 13.08
C LYS A 106 -0.75 -0.36 13.45
N SER A 107 -1.93 -0.61 12.89
CA SER A 107 -2.80 -1.75 13.27
C SER A 107 -2.58 -3.00 12.42
N SER A 108 -2.12 -2.82 11.19
CA SER A 108 -1.79 -3.92 10.28
C SER A 108 -0.50 -4.62 10.71
N SER A 109 -0.34 -5.88 10.26
CA SER A 109 0.83 -6.74 10.51
C SER A 109 2.17 -6.04 10.25
N TYR A 110 2.19 -5.00 9.42
CA TYR A 110 3.34 -4.17 9.10
C TYR A 110 4.11 -3.66 10.34
N LEU A 111 3.46 -3.21 11.41
CA LEU A 111 4.15 -2.53 12.53
C LEU A 111 4.01 -3.22 13.89
N ARG A 112 3.37 -4.39 13.95
CA ARG A 112 3.07 -5.06 15.22
C ARG A 112 4.31 -5.72 15.86
N ALA A 113 5.36 -5.97 15.08
CA ALA A 113 6.56 -6.70 15.53
C ALA A 113 7.66 -5.80 16.13
N HIS A 114 7.70 -4.51 15.78
CA HIS A 114 8.71 -3.57 16.26
C HIS A 114 8.00 -2.33 16.78
N ARG A 115 8.28 -1.94 18.03
CA ARG A 115 7.64 -0.82 18.74
C ARG A 115 7.91 0.51 18.00
N ILE A 116 7.20 0.77 16.90
CA ILE A 116 7.11 2.11 16.32
C ILE A 116 6.11 2.88 17.16
N LEU A 117 6.60 3.34 18.31
CA LEU A 117 5.98 4.44 19.04
C LEU A 117 6.35 5.70 18.27
N ASP A 118 5.33 6.49 17.92
CA ASP A 118 5.43 7.83 17.34
C ASP A 118 5.62 7.92 15.82
N CYS A 119 4.53 7.66 15.10
CA CYS A 119 4.27 8.30 13.81
C CYS A 119 3.93 9.78 14.08
N HIS A 120 4.90 10.68 13.98
CA HIS A 120 4.65 12.13 13.93
C HIS A 120 4.36 12.51 12.48
N ILE A 121 3.18 13.08 12.25
CA ILE A 121 2.87 13.80 11.01
C ILE A 121 3.63 15.13 11.15
N LEU A 122 4.69 15.31 10.34
CA LEU A 122 5.37 16.60 10.21
C LEU A 122 4.49 17.58 9.42
#